data_AF-A0A6N9P0I2-F1
#
_entry.id   AF-A0A6N9P0I2-F1
#
_cell.length_a   1.000
_cell.length_b   1.000
_cell.length_c   1.000
_cell.angle_alpha   90.00
_cell.angle_beta   90.00
_cell.angle_gamma   90.00
#
_symmetry.space_group_name_H-M   'P 1'
#
loop_
_entity.id
_entity.type
_entity.pdbx_description
1 polymer ?
#
loop_
_entity_poly.entity_id
_entity_poly.type
_entity_poly.pdbx_seq_one_letter_code
_entity_poly.pdbx_strand_id
1 'polypeptide(L)'
;MTFINEKKERVEIVVRTMLDYHGNCTYRIEDIYITPFRKRKPISIAAQVRDLYEYRKLNHEERAEYAHQEYMKYCTEDQLWEAIQEVYHQMAPQKESIVFRA
;
A
#
# COMPACT_ATOMS: atom_id res chain seq x y z
N MET A 1 -4.21 -1.75 -6.11
CA MET A 1 -4.92 -3.05 -6.12
C MET A 1 -6.16 -3.04 -5.23
N THR A 2 -7.25 -3.69 -5.64
CA THR A 2 -8.44 -3.93 -4.81
C THR A 2 -8.87 -5.39 -4.88
N PHE A 3 -9.23 -6.00 -3.77
CA PHE A 3 -9.76 -7.38 -3.71
C PHE A 3 -10.78 -7.55 -2.58
N ILE A 4 -11.37 -8.73 -2.46
CA ILE A 4 -12.28 -9.11 -1.36
C ILE A 4 -11.61 -10.21 -0.54
N ASN A 5 -11.47 -10.00 0.77
CA ASN A 5 -10.86 -10.98 1.67
C ASN A 5 -11.86 -12.05 2.16
N GLU A 6 -11.40 -13.00 2.95
CA GLU A 6 -12.22 -14.09 3.53
C GLU A 6 -13.40 -13.57 4.38
N LYS A 7 -13.23 -12.41 5.03
CA LYS A 7 -14.26 -11.74 5.83
C LYS A 7 -15.29 -10.98 4.98
N LYS A 8 -15.22 -11.08 3.65
CA LYS A 8 -16.05 -10.33 2.68
C LYS A 8 -15.87 -8.82 2.77
N GLU A 9 -14.73 -8.38 3.26
CA GLU A 9 -14.34 -6.98 3.30
C GLU A 9 -13.66 -6.64 1.97
N ARG A 10 -14.02 -5.50 1.38
CA ARG A 10 -13.30 -4.97 0.24
C ARG A 10 -12.03 -4.30 0.76
N VAL A 11 -10.88 -4.79 0.33
CA VAL A 11 -9.56 -4.29 0.70
C VAL A 11 -8.97 -3.55 -0.48
N GLU A 12 -8.42 -2.38 -0.24
CA GLU A 12 -7.73 -1.55 -1.23
C GLU A 12 -6.33 -1.21 -0.71
N ILE A 13 -5.31 -1.67 -1.44
CA ILE A 13 -3.90 -1.42 -1.11
C ILE A 13 -3.44 -0.21 -1.92
N VAL A 14 -2.96 0.81 -1.21
CA VAL A 14 -2.42 2.05 -1.79
C VAL A 14 -0.90 1.98 -1.75
N VAL A 15 -0.31 1.89 -2.95
CA VAL A 15 1.15 1.88 -3.13
C VAL A 15 1.57 3.19 -3.75
N ARG A 16 2.59 3.80 -3.17
CA ARG A 16 3.25 5.00 -3.68
C ARG A 16 4.61 4.63 -4.25
N THR A 17 4.86 5.01 -5.49
CA THR A 17 6.18 4.94 -6.10
C THR A 17 6.97 6.20 -5.80
N MET A 18 8.24 6.04 -5.45
CA MET A 18 9.18 7.12 -5.23
C MET A 18 10.45 6.83 -6.03
N LEU A 19 10.97 7.84 -6.72
CA LEU A 19 12.29 7.77 -7.34
C LEU A 19 13.33 8.22 -6.32
N ASP A 20 14.36 7.42 -6.11
CA ASP A 20 15.52 7.86 -5.35
C ASP A 20 16.42 8.80 -6.20
N TYR A 21 17.40 9.42 -5.56
CA TYR A 21 18.36 10.31 -6.24
C TYR A 21 19.23 9.59 -7.29
N HIS A 22 19.31 8.26 -7.23
CA HIS A 22 20.06 7.43 -8.18
C HIS A 22 19.19 6.97 -9.36
N GLY A 23 17.90 7.32 -9.38
CA GLY A 23 16.95 6.94 -10.41
C GLY A 23 16.32 5.56 -10.20
N ASN A 24 16.52 4.90 -9.05
CA ASN A 24 15.85 3.65 -8.73
C ASN A 24 14.42 3.92 -8.25
N CYS A 25 13.48 3.12 -8.73
CA CYS A 25 12.12 3.10 -8.19
C CYS A 25 12.10 2.35 -6.86
N THR A 26 11.60 3.01 -5.83
CA THR A 26 11.24 2.42 -4.54
C THR A 26 9.73 2.46 -4.39
N TYR A 27 9.17 1.43 -3.76
CA TYR A 27 7.73 1.31 -3.53
C TYR A 27 7.46 1.35 -2.04
N ARG A 28 6.43 2.10 -1.66
CA ARG A 28 5.98 2.18 -0.26
C ARG A 28 4.50 1.90 -0.22
N ILE A 29 4.08 0.99 0.64
CA ILE A 29 2.67 0.83 1.01
C ILE A 29 2.32 2.02 1.90
N GLU A 30 1.51 2.93 1.36
CA GLU A 30 1.14 4.17 2.05
C GLU A 30 -0.04 3.93 2.99
N ASP A 31 -1.01 3.11 2.56
CA ASP A 31 -2.17 2.76 3.35
C ASP A 31 -2.83 1.47 2.84
N ILE A 32 -3.67 0.90 3.70
CA ILE A 32 -4.63 -0.14 3.35
C ILE A 32 -6.01 0.35 3.79
N TYR A 33 -6.92 0.44 2.83
CA TYR A 33 -8.31 0.79 3.09
C TYR A 33 -9.16 -0.46 3.16
N ILE A 34 -10.07 -0.48 4.13
CA ILE A 34 -11.00 -1.59 4.34
C ILE A 34 -12.42 -1.06 4.32
N THR A 35 -13.23 -1.65 3.46
CA THR A 35 -14.68 -1.43 3.47
C THR A 35 -15.34 -2.69 3.98
N PRO A 36 -15.81 -2.72 5.24
CA PRO A 36 -16.45 -3.89 5.81
C PRO A 36 -17.69 -4.30 5.01
N PHE A 37 -18.05 -5.58 5.10
CA PHE A 37 -19.23 -6.11 4.40
C PHE A 37 -20.48 -5.27 4.72
N ARG A 38 -21.19 -4.83 3.68
CA ARG A 38 -22.39 -3.96 3.74
C ARG A 38 -22.17 -2.53 4.23
N LYS A 39 -20.93 -2.10 4.49
CA LYS A 39 -20.62 -0.69 4.74
C LYS A 39 -20.26 -0.01 3.43
N ARG A 40 -20.46 1.31 3.37
CA ARG A 40 -20.12 2.14 2.20
C ARG A 40 -18.83 2.92 2.37
N LYS A 41 -18.46 3.24 3.62
CA LYS A 41 -17.31 4.08 3.91
C LYS A 41 -16.08 3.20 4.11
N PRO A 42 -14.99 3.46 3.37
CA PRO A 42 -13.71 2.81 3.63
C PRO A 42 -13.09 3.36 4.92
N ILE A 43 -12.29 2.53 5.58
CA ILE A 43 -11.55 2.82 6.80
C ILE A 43 -10.07 2.76 6.44
N SER A 44 -9.32 3.83 6.71
CA SER A 44 -7.86 3.85 6.61
C SER A 44 -7.25 3.16 7.82
N ILE A 45 -6.49 2.09 7.60
CA ILE A 45 -5.76 1.42 8.68
C ILE A 45 -4.62 2.30 9.18
N ALA A 46 -3.92 3.01 8.29
CA ALA A 46 -2.84 3.90 8.71
C ALA A 46 -3.33 5.04 9.63
N ALA A 47 -4.54 5.57 9.39
CA ALA A 47 -5.15 6.58 10.25
C ALA A 47 -5.54 6.00 11.61
N GLN A 48 -6.18 4.82 11.62
CA GLN A 48 -6.54 4.14 12.88
C GLN A 48 -5.30 3.85 13.74
N VAL A 49 -4.24 3.33 13.15
CA VAL A 49 -2.97 3.04 13.85
C VAL A 49 -2.35 4.32 14.41
N ARG A 50 -2.32 5.40 13.62
CA ARG A 50 -1.77 6.69 14.06
C ARG A 50 -2.53 7.31 15.23
N ASP A 51 -3.81 7.00 15.41
CA ASP A 51 -4.61 7.49 16.52
C ASP A 51 -4.40 6.73 17.83
N LEU A 52 -3.79 5.54 17.78
CA LEU A 52 -3.49 4.75 18.97
C LEU A 52 -2.32 5.36 19.76
N TYR A 53 -2.56 5.60 21.06
CA TYR A 53 -1.53 6.13 21.96
C TYR A 53 -0.33 5.18 22.10
N GLU A 54 -0.58 3.87 22.07
CA GLU A 54 0.46 2.83 22.12
C GLU A 54 1.42 2.97 20.94
N TYR A 55 0.90 3.11 19.72
CA TYR A 55 1.69 3.34 18.51
C TYR A 55 2.54 4.62 18.59
N ARG A 56 2.00 5.70 19.17
CA ARG A 56 2.72 6.98 19.29
C ARG A 56 3.92 6.92 20.23
N LYS A 57 3.94 5.99 21.18
CA LYS A 57 5.08 5.81 22.10
C LYS A 57 6.24 5.03 21.49
N LEU A 58 5.96 4.24 20.46
CA LEU A 58 6.95 3.39 19.81
C LEU A 58 8.02 4.19 19.08
N ASN A 59 9.21 3.63 18.98
CA ASN A 59 10.30 4.15 18.16
C ASN A 59 10.06 3.87 16.67
N HIS A 60 10.89 4.42 15.78
CA HIS A 60 10.68 4.32 14.33
C HIS A 60 10.60 2.86 13.83
N GLU A 61 11.53 2.00 14.27
CA GLU A 61 11.57 0.58 13.87
C GLU A 61 10.34 -0.18 14.39
N GLU A 62 9.99 0.03 15.67
CA GLU A 62 8.82 -0.57 16.29
C GLU A 62 7.50 -0.14 15.62
N ARG A 63 7.42 1.11 15.16
CA ARG A 63 6.27 1.61 14.39
C ARG A 63 6.14 0.94 13.03
N ALA A 64 7.26 0.73 12.34
CA ALA A 64 7.26 0.04 11.06
C ALA A 64 6.76 -1.40 11.21
N GLU A 65 7.27 -2.10 12.23
CA GLU A 65 6.85 -3.46 12.57
C GLU A 65 5.37 -3.52 12.97
N TYR A 66 4.90 -2.59 13.81
CA TYR A 66 3.50 -2.51 14.21
C TYR A 66 2.58 -2.30 13.00
N ALA A 67 2.91 -1.36 12.12
CA ALA A 67 2.12 -1.10 10.91
C ALA A 67 2.09 -2.33 9.98
N HIS A 68 3.24 -3.00 9.82
CA HIS A 68 3.33 -4.25 9.06
C HIS A 68 2.38 -5.32 9.61
N GLN A 69 2.41 -5.56 10.92
CA GLN A 69 1.53 -6.53 11.58
C GLN A 69 0.05 -6.17 11.45
N GLU A 70 -0.32 -4.89 11.56
CA GLU A 70 -1.71 -4.46 11.35
C GLU A 70 -2.18 -4.67 9.92
N TYR A 71 -1.33 -4.44 8.93
CA TYR A 71 -1.64 -4.66 7.52
C TYR A 71 -1.83 -6.16 7.19
N MET A 72 -0.99 -7.03 7.75
CA MET A 72 -1.07 -8.49 7.58
C MET A 72 -2.37 -9.12 8.12
N LYS A 73 -3.14 -8.41 8.95
CA LYS A 73 -4.45 -8.91 9.42
C LYS A 73 -5.52 -8.95 8.31
N TYR A 74 -5.28 -8.27 7.19
CA TYR A 74 -6.29 -8.03 6.16
C TYR A 74 -5.84 -8.44 4.76
N CYS A 75 -4.54 -8.63 4.54
CA CYS A 75 -3.94 -9.03 3.28
C CYS A 75 -2.76 -9.98 3.53
N THR A 76 -2.38 -10.74 2.51
CA THR A 76 -1.16 -11.56 2.53
C THR A 76 0.03 -10.80 1.93
N GLU A 77 1.25 -11.26 2.22
CA GLU A 77 2.45 -10.73 1.59
C GLU A 77 2.39 -10.83 0.05
N ASP A 78 1.86 -11.94 -0.48
CA ASP A 78 1.67 -12.12 -1.92
C ASP A 78 0.77 -11.04 -2.53
N GLN A 79 -0.31 -10.65 -1.84
CA GLN A 79 -1.22 -9.58 -2.30
C GLN A 79 -0.55 -8.21 -2.26
N LEU A 80 0.31 -7.95 -1.27
CA LEU A 80 1.11 -6.73 -1.24
C LEU A 80 2.09 -6.70 -2.42
N TRP A 81 2.73 -7.84 -2.70
CA TRP A 81 3.65 -7.97 -3.82
C TRP A 81 2.95 -7.78 -5.17
N GLU A 82 1.78 -8.40 -5.37
CA GLU A 82 0.93 -8.18 -6.54
C GLU A 82 0.55 -6.71 -6.71
N ALA A 83 0.20 -6.02 -5.62
CA ALA A 83 -0.11 -4.59 -5.66
C ALA A 83 1.08 -3.74 -6.10
N ILE A 84 2.29 -4.08 -5.68
CA ILE A 84 3.53 -3.42 -6.12
C ILE A 84 3.77 -3.69 -7.61
N GLN A 85 3.62 -4.94 -8.04
CA GLN A 85 3.79 -5.31 -9.46
C GLN A 85 2.79 -4.60 -10.36
N GLU A 86 1.53 -4.47 -9.94
CA GLU A 86 0.49 -3.74 -10.67
C GLU A 86 0.90 -2.28 -10.89
N VAL A 87 1.37 -1.60 -9.84
CA VAL A 87 1.83 -0.20 -9.94
C VAL A 87 3.09 -0.09 -10.80
N TYR A 88 4.03 -1.04 -10.70
CA TYR A 88 5.20 -1.06 -11.57
C TYR A 88 4.81 -1.20 -13.04
N HIS A 89 3.89 -2.11 -13.37
CA HIS A 89 3.41 -2.30 -14.74
C HIS A 89 2.71 -1.06 -15.30
N GLN A 90 1.98 -0.32 -14.46
CA GLN A 90 1.40 0.97 -14.87
C GLN A 90 2.45 2.03 -15.18
N MET A 91 3.62 1.97 -14.54
CA MET A 91 4.74 2.88 -14.80
C MET A 91 5.67 2.41 -15.93
N ALA A 92 5.51 1.18 -16.42
CA ALA A 92 6.37 0.66 -17.46
C ALA A 92 6.27 1.52 -18.73
N PRO A 93 7.42 1.88 -19.35
CA PRO A 93 7.42 2.74 -20.53
C PRO A 93 6.65 2.08 -21.66
N GLN A 94 5.74 2.84 -22.27
CA GLN A 94 4.97 2.38 -23.42
C GLN A 94 5.71 2.76 -24.71
N LYS A 95 5.56 1.97 -25.77
CA LYS A 95 6.22 2.24 -27.06
C LYS A 95 5.96 3.66 -27.58
N GLU A 96 4.78 4.20 -27.28
CA GLU A 96 4.33 5.54 -27.66
C GLU A 96 5.02 6.68 -26.87
N SER A 97 5.60 6.37 -25.71
CA SER A 97 6.30 7.34 -24.85
C SER A 97 7.77 7.58 -25.24
N ILE A 98 8.27 6.91 -26.28
CA ILE A 98 9.66 7.03 -26.73
C ILE A 98 9.81 8.26 -27.62
N VAL A 99 10.51 9.29 -27.12
CA VAL A 99 10.81 10.52 -27.86
C VAL A 99 12.26 10.49 -28.34
N PHE A 100 12.46 10.49 -29.65
CA PHE A 100 13.78 10.64 -30.25
C PHE A 100 14.07 12.13 -30.44
N ARG A 101 15.18 12.61 -29.87
CA ARG A 101 15.71 13.95 -30.17
C ARG A 101 16.80 13.82 -31.24
N ALA A 102 16.74 14.69 -32.24
CA ALA A 102 17.77 14.86 -33.27
C ALA A 102 18.97 15.62 -32.72
#